data_AF-A0A3Q4N1C8-F1
#
_entry.id   AF-A0A3Q4N1C8-F1
#
_cell.length_a   1.000
_cell.length_b   1.000
_cell.length_c   1.000
_cell.angle_alpha   90.00
_cell.angle_beta   90.00
_cell.angle_gamma   90.00
#
_symmetry.space_group_name_H-M   'P 1'
#
loop_
_entity.id
_entity.type
_entity.pdbx_description
1 polymer ?
#
loop_
_entity_poly.entity_id
_entity_poly.type
_entity_poly.pdbx_seq_one_letter_code
_entity_poly.pdbx_strand_id
1 'polypeptide(L)'
;KSWPSFVVVVAIDFGTTSSGYAYAFAKEPECIHTMRRWEGGDPGVSNQKTPTTILLTPDRKFHSFGYAARDFYHDLDPSESKHWLYLEKFKMKLHTTANLSINTDLHAANGKRVKALDIFAYALAFFKEQALKELSDQTGGEFDNSDVRWVITVPAIWKMPAKQFMREAAYKSGLVSRENPEQLIISLEPEAASIYCRKLRLHQMVDLGTQTTQNGFSPSDNVGSGMSQGDRYVVVDCGGGTVDLTVHQIRLPEGHLKELYKASGGPYGSIGIDYEFEKLLCKIFGQDFIDQFKIKRPAAWVDLMIAFESRKRAAAPDRTNPLNINLPFSFIDYYKKFRGHSVEHALRKSNVDFVKWSSQGMLRMNPDAMNSLFKPTIDHIIQHLTSPASGSVGHSARREIQTLMQFGDTEIRAMAVDVSTGRTVKASIDFLSH
;
A
#
# COMPACT_ATOMS: atom_id res chain seq x y z
N LYS A 1 -1.92 -26.43 29.75
CA LYS A 1 -0.61 -25.80 29.47
C LYS A 1 -0.84 -24.29 29.50
N SER A 2 -0.22 -23.57 30.42
CA SER A 2 -0.23 -22.11 30.45
C SER A 2 0.51 -21.61 29.22
N TRP A 3 -0.17 -20.91 28.33
CA TRP A 3 0.45 -20.24 27.20
C TRP A 3 1.49 -19.23 27.72
N PRO A 4 2.65 -19.05 27.06
CA PRO A 4 3.54 -17.95 27.40
C PRO A 4 2.74 -16.65 27.31
N SER A 5 2.72 -15.91 28.41
CA SER A 5 2.07 -14.62 28.52
C SER A 5 2.98 -13.59 27.84
N PHE A 6 2.76 -13.31 26.57
CA PHE A 6 3.45 -12.22 25.87
C PHE A 6 3.12 -10.88 26.55
N VAL A 7 4.14 -10.05 26.75
CA VAL A 7 4.02 -8.75 27.43
C VAL A 7 3.57 -7.67 26.44
N VAL A 8 3.97 -7.78 25.18
CA VAL A 8 3.68 -6.81 24.12
C VAL A 8 3.17 -7.54 22.88
N VAL A 9 2.23 -6.92 22.17
CA VAL A 9 1.86 -7.31 20.81
C VAL A 9 2.40 -6.28 19.84
N VAL A 10 3.17 -6.72 18.84
CA VAL A 10 3.63 -5.87 17.74
C VAL A 10 2.98 -6.36 16.44
N ALA A 11 2.29 -5.46 15.74
CA ALA A 11 1.64 -5.73 14.48
C ALA A 11 2.37 -5.00 13.35
N ILE A 12 2.85 -5.76 12.36
CA ILE A 12 3.48 -5.27 11.13
C ILE A 12 2.43 -5.28 10.02
N ASP A 13 2.14 -4.09 9.50
CA ASP A 13 1.47 -3.94 8.23
C ASP A 13 2.48 -3.98 7.10
N PHE A 14 2.62 -5.14 6.48
CA PHE A 14 3.55 -5.35 5.38
C PHE A 14 2.86 -5.02 4.05
N GLY A 15 2.77 -3.75 3.67
CA GLY A 15 2.06 -3.33 2.47
C GLY A 15 2.89 -3.44 1.18
N THR A 16 2.22 -3.32 0.03
CA THR A 16 2.91 -3.38 -1.28
C THR A 16 3.77 -2.16 -1.54
N THR A 17 3.24 -0.97 -1.25
CA THR A 17 3.89 0.32 -1.51
C THR A 17 4.57 0.88 -0.28
N SER A 18 3.92 0.76 0.88
CA SER A 18 4.44 1.22 2.16
C SER A 18 4.13 0.21 3.25
N SER A 19 5.02 0.10 4.24
CA SER A 19 4.89 -0.78 5.39
C SER A 19 5.11 0.00 6.68
N GLY A 20 4.55 -0.49 7.78
CA GLY A 20 4.73 0.11 9.10
C GLY A 20 4.42 -0.88 10.21
N TYR A 21 4.62 -0.47 11.46
CA TYR A 21 4.21 -1.27 12.60
C TYR A 21 3.55 -0.43 13.68
N ALA A 22 2.75 -1.09 14.49
CA ALA A 22 2.19 -0.57 15.72
C ALA A 22 2.36 -1.60 16.84
N TYR A 23 2.33 -1.17 18.09
CA TYR A 23 2.38 -2.08 19.23
C TYR A 23 1.51 -1.60 20.39
N ALA A 24 1.17 -2.54 21.27
CA ALA A 24 0.47 -2.27 22.51
C ALA A 24 0.95 -3.25 23.59
N PHE A 25 1.04 -2.77 24.83
CA PHE A 25 1.29 -3.64 25.98
C PHE A 25 0.05 -4.46 26.30
N ALA A 26 0.22 -5.75 26.63
CA ALA A 26 -0.89 -6.66 26.92
C ALA A 26 -1.73 -6.22 28.13
N LYS A 27 -1.14 -5.45 29.05
CA LYS A 27 -1.83 -4.85 30.20
C LYS A 27 -2.67 -3.63 29.83
N GLU A 28 -2.38 -2.99 28.70
CA GLU A 28 -3.02 -1.74 28.24
C GLU A 28 -3.38 -1.85 26.74
N PRO A 29 -4.26 -2.80 26.35
CA PRO A 29 -4.52 -3.14 24.95
C PRO A 29 -5.21 -2.03 24.14
N GLU A 30 -5.74 -1.00 24.80
CA GLU A 30 -6.35 0.17 24.15
C GLU A 30 -5.32 1.28 23.86
N CYS A 31 -4.11 1.19 24.43
CA CYS A 31 -3.01 2.14 24.20
C CYS A 31 -2.17 1.66 23.01
N ILE A 32 -2.63 2.00 21.80
CA ILE A 32 -1.94 1.63 20.55
C ILE A 32 -0.90 2.71 20.22
N HIS A 33 0.36 2.29 20.15
CA HIS A 33 1.48 3.12 19.74
C HIS A 33 1.82 2.83 18.28
N THR A 34 1.66 3.81 17.40
CA THR A 34 2.06 3.72 16.00
C THR A 34 3.46 4.28 15.81
N MET A 35 4.28 3.61 14.99
CA MET A 35 5.58 4.16 14.62
C MET A 35 5.38 5.39 13.74
N ARG A 36 6.03 6.52 14.08
CA ARG A 36 5.85 7.81 13.39
C ARG A 36 7.16 8.45 12.92
N ARG A 37 8.30 7.87 13.29
CA ARG A 37 9.62 8.43 12.99
C ARG A 37 10.40 7.41 12.17
N TRP A 38 10.66 7.73 10.90
CA TRP A 38 11.49 6.90 10.03
C TRP A 38 12.76 7.67 9.69
N GLU A 39 13.92 7.00 9.74
CA GLU A 39 15.16 7.57 9.21
C GLU A 39 15.02 7.80 7.70
N GLY A 40 15.41 9.00 7.22
CA GLY A 40 15.23 9.44 5.83
C GLY A 40 13.83 9.98 5.49
N GLY A 41 12.90 10.04 6.46
CA GLY A 41 11.63 10.74 6.27
C GLY A 41 11.83 12.27 6.16
N ASP A 42 10.90 12.95 5.48
CA ASP A 42 10.91 14.41 5.39
C ASP A 42 10.83 15.02 6.80
N PRO A 43 11.81 15.87 7.22
CA PRO A 43 11.81 16.47 8.55
C PRO A 43 10.52 17.22 8.83
N GLY A 44 9.86 16.90 9.96
CA GLY A 44 8.60 17.51 10.37
C GLY A 44 7.34 16.87 9.77
N VAL A 45 7.47 15.87 8.88
CA VAL A 45 6.34 15.09 8.36
C VAL A 45 6.22 13.78 9.13
N SER A 46 5.13 13.63 9.89
CA SER A 46 4.85 12.40 10.64
C SER A 46 4.31 11.31 9.70
N ASN A 47 5.18 10.51 9.10
CA ASN A 47 4.79 9.35 8.31
C ASN A 47 4.63 8.12 9.22
N GLN A 48 3.44 7.51 9.24
CA GLN A 48 3.21 6.27 9.99
C GLN A 48 3.77 5.03 9.30
N LYS A 49 4.13 5.18 8.02
CA LYS A 49 4.66 4.11 7.18
C LYS A 49 5.90 4.60 6.44
N THR A 50 6.75 3.65 6.09
CA THR A 50 7.91 3.84 5.21
C THR A 50 7.70 3.08 3.91
N PRO A 51 8.28 3.50 2.77
CA PRO A 51 8.20 2.74 1.52
C PRO A 51 8.62 1.27 1.71
N THR A 52 7.91 0.34 1.06
CA THR A 52 8.29 -1.07 1.01
C THR A 52 9.38 -1.26 -0.04
N THR A 53 10.56 -0.77 0.32
CA THR A 53 11.74 -0.69 -0.53
C THR A 53 12.93 -1.25 0.22
N ILE A 54 13.75 -2.04 -0.45
CA ILE A 54 14.97 -2.61 0.12
C ILE A 54 16.15 -2.38 -0.81
N LEU A 55 17.29 -2.10 -0.21
CA LEU A 55 18.56 -1.99 -0.91
C LEU A 55 19.51 -3.07 -0.39
N LEU A 56 20.08 -3.84 -1.31
CA LEU A 56 21.19 -4.73 -1.01
C LEU A 56 22.47 -4.21 -1.68
N THR A 57 23.58 -4.46 -0.99
CA THR A 57 24.93 -4.26 -1.51
C THR A 57 25.19 -5.16 -2.73
N PRO A 58 26.26 -4.91 -3.52
CA PRO A 58 26.62 -5.76 -4.64
C PRO A 58 26.88 -7.24 -4.27
N ASP A 59 27.29 -7.51 -3.03
CA ASP A 59 27.47 -8.86 -2.46
C ASP A 59 26.18 -9.45 -1.86
N ARG A 60 25.01 -8.85 -2.15
CA ARG A 60 23.66 -9.32 -1.77
C ARG A 60 23.38 -9.28 -0.27
N LYS A 61 24.11 -8.47 0.49
CA LYS A 61 23.81 -8.25 1.92
C LYS A 61 22.78 -7.14 2.08
N PHE A 62 21.94 -7.27 3.09
CA PHE A 62 21.05 -6.19 3.50
C PHE A 62 21.86 -4.92 3.79
N HIS A 63 21.46 -3.80 3.18
CA HIS A 63 22.03 -2.49 3.46
C HIS A 63 21.04 -1.62 4.22
N SER A 64 19.87 -1.38 3.62
CA SER A 64 18.84 -0.54 4.23
C SER A 64 17.45 -0.88 3.71
N PHE A 65 16.43 -0.40 4.43
CA PHE A 65 15.02 -0.50 4.09
C PHE A 65 14.39 0.90 4.07
N GLY A 66 13.28 1.08 3.34
CA GLY A 66 12.49 2.30 3.43
C GLY A 66 13.11 3.52 2.77
N TYR A 67 12.90 4.69 3.38
CA TYR A 67 13.46 5.94 2.91
C TYR A 67 14.99 5.89 2.82
N ALA A 68 15.68 5.34 3.82
CA ALA A 68 17.13 5.16 3.80
C ALA A 68 17.63 4.29 2.61
N ALA A 69 16.85 3.29 2.17
CA ALA A 69 17.17 2.51 0.97
C ALA A 69 17.05 3.33 -0.31
N ARG A 70 16.00 4.14 -0.38
CA ARG A 70 15.71 5.01 -1.52
C ARG A 70 16.75 6.12 -1.65
N ASP A 71 17.00 6.83 -0.56
CA ASP A 71 17.86 8.01 -0.56
C ASP A 71 19.32 7.61 -0.79
N PHE A 72 19.80 6.54 -0.15
CA PHE A 72 21.15 6.04 -0.43
C PHE A 72 21.32 5.59 -1.89
N TYR A 73 20.33 4.90 -2.46
CA TYR A 73 20.39 4.47 -3.86
C TYR A 73 20.35 5.64 -4.85
N HIS A 74 19.64 6.72 -4.50
CA HIS A 74 19.60 7.97 -5.27
C HIS A 74 20.98 8.64 -5.30
N ASP A 75 21.66 8.69 -4.17
CA ASP A 75 22.95 9.39 -4.02
C ASP A 75 24.15 8.63 -4.59
N LEU A 76 23.98 7.35 -4.97
CA LEU A 76 25.03 6.55 -5.60
C LEU A 76 25.44 7.11 -6.97
N ASP A 77 26.74 7.08 -7.26
CA ASP A 77 27.21 7.39 -8.60
C ASP A 77 26.56 6.46 -9.65
N PRO A 78 26.20 6.96 -10.85
CA PRO A 78 25.60 6.13 -11.90
C PRO A 78 26.43 4.92 -12.35
N SER A 79 27.74 4.90 -12.11
CA SER A 79 28.60 3.74 -12.34
C SER A 79 28.43 2.69 -11.24
N GLU A 80 28.27 3.10 -9.98
CA GLU A 80 28.10 2.22 -8.83
C GLU A 80 26.69 1.66 -8.72
N SER A 81 25.65 2.50 -8.86
CA SER A 81 24.24 2.12 -8.70
C SER A 81 23.82 0.92 -9.55
N LYS A 82 24.47 0.70 -10.71
CA LYS A 82 24.26 -0.47 -11.57
C LYS A 82 24.60 -1.80 -10.90
N HIS A 83 25.49 -1.78 -9.91
CA HIS A 83 25.95 -2.98 -9.20
C HIS A 83 25.10 -3.30 -7.98
N TRP A 84 24.50 -2.29 -7.36
CA TRP A 84 23.59 -2.40 -6.22
C TRP A 84 22.23 -2.99 -6.60
N LEU A 85 21.51 -3.53 -5.61
CA LEU A 85 20.25 -4.25 -5.82
C LEU A 85 19.11 -3.51 -5.10
N TYR A 86 18.46 -2.61 -5.83
CA TYR A 86 17.28 -1.89 -5.36
C TYR A 86 16.00 -2.65 -5.73
N LEU A 87 15.12 -2.91 -4.77
CA LEU A 87 13.83 -3.56 -4.99
C LEU A 87 12.69 -2.78 -4.34
N GLU A 88 11.59 -2.64 -5.07
CA GLU A 88 10.34 -2.06 -4.60
C GLU A 88 9.15 -2.92 -5.08
N LYS A 89 7.97 -2.74 -4.48
CA LYS A 89 6.70 -3.35 -4.93
C LYS A 89 6.75 -4.88 -5.04
N PHE A 90 7.70 -5.52 -4.35
CA PHE A 90 7.97 -6.95 -4.48
C PHE A 90 6.89 -7.84 -3.82
N LYS A 91 6.05 -7.28 -2.93
CA LYS A 91 4.88 -7.97 -2.33
C LYS A 91 3.97 -8.57 -3.40
N MET A 92 3.81 -7.90 -4.54
CA MET A 92 2.94 -8.36 -5.64
C MET A 92 3.34 -9.73 -6.18
N LYS A 93 4.61 -10.12 -6.09
CA LYS A 93 5.07 -11.43 -6.56
C LYS A 93 4.47 -12.60 -5.78
N LEU A 94 4.02 -12.40 -4.54
CA LEU A 94 3.31 -13.44 -3.78
C LEU A 94 1.89 -13.67 -4.30
N HIS A 95 1.28 -12.65 -4.90
CA HIS A 95 -0.06 -12.76 -5.48
C HIS A 95 -0.03 -13.28 -6.93
N THR A 96 0.90 -12.79 -7.76
CA THR A 96 0.91 -13.05 -9.21
C THR A 96 1.61 -14.35 -9.60
N THR A 97 2.41 -14.95 -8.72
CA THR A 97 3.19 -16.15 -9.05
C THR A 97 2.33 -17.41 -8.86
N ALA A 98 2.01 -18.11 -9.95
CA ALA A 98 1.18 -19.32 -9.90
C ALA A 98 1.80 -20.43 -9.04
N ASN A 99 3.10 -20.67 -9.19
CA ASN A 99 3.87 -21.68 -8.45
C ASN A 99 4.81 -21.02 -7.43
N LEU A 100 4.23 -20.30 -6.47
CA LEU A 100 5.00 -19.65 -5.41
C LEU A 100 5.71 -20.71 -4.54
N SER A 101 7.02 -20.52 -4.32
CA SER A 101 7.82 -21.37 -3.44
C SER A 101 8.94 -20.59 -2.77
N ILE A 102 9.62 -21.19 -1.80
CA ILE A 102 10.82 -20.61 -1.17
C ILE A 102 11.96 -20.33 -2.18
N ASN A 103 11.90 -20.96 -3.36
CA ASN A 103 12.89 -20.79 -4.43
C ASN A 103 12.53 -19.69 -5.43
N THR A 104 11.37 -19.04 -5.29
CA THR A 104 10.92 -17.96 -6.18
C THR A 104 11.93 -16.81 -6.20
N ASP A 105 12.27 -16.34 -7.40
CA ASP A 105 13.17 -15.22 -7.62
C ASP A 105 12.41 -13.90 -7.82
N LEU A 106 12.99 -12.81 -7.34
CA LEU A 106 12.65 -11.43 -7.64
C LEU A 106 13.72 -10.82 -8.55
N HIS A 107 13.40 -9.69 -9.17
CA HIS A 107 14.35 -8.91 -9.97
C HIS A 107 14.56 -7.55 -9.31
N ALA A 108 15.81 -7.15 -9.13
CA ALA A 108 16.17 -5.79 -8.75
C ALA A 108 16.05 -4.83 -9.93
N ALA A 109 16.13 -3.51 -9.66
CA ALA A 109 16.03 -2.46 -10.67
C ALA A 109 17.04 -2.61 -11.82
N ASN A 110 18.21 -3.20 -11.55
CA ASN A 110 19.23 -3.52 -12.56
C ASN A 110 19.01 -4.87 -13.29
N GLY A 111 17.87 -5.54 -13.05
CA GLY A 111 17.51 -6.82 -13.66
C GLY A 111 18.14 -8.05 -13.01
N LYS A 112 19.01 -7.91 -12.01
CA LYS A 112 19.63 -9.07 -11.34
C LYS A 112 18.61 -9.81 -10.47
N ARG A 113 18.70 -11.14 -10.48
CA ARG A 113 17.83 -12.02 -9.68
C ARG A 113 18.29 -12.12 -8.22
N VAL A 114 17.34 -12.09 -7.29
CA VAL A 114 17.51 -12.34 -5.85
C VAL A 114 16.41 -13.27 -5.34
N LYS A 115 16.64 -13.99 -4.25
CA LYS A 115 15.60 -14.87 -3.69
C LYS A 115 14.53 -14.05 -2.99
N ALA A 116 13.27 -14.31 -3.32
CA ALA A 116 12.15 -13.66 -2.67
C ALA A 116 12.20 -13.85 -1.16
N LEU A 117 12.46 -15.08 -0.68
CA LEU A 117 12.47 -15.39 0.75
C LEU A 117 13.48 -14.52 1.52
N ASP A 118 14.64 -14.24 0.93
CA ASP A 118 15.67 -13.38 1.55
C ASP A 118 15.17 -11.95 1.70
N ILE A 119 14.54 -11.40 0.66
CA ILE A 119 14.02 -10.03 0.65
C ILE A 119 12.94 -9.83 1.72
N PHE A 120 11.98 -10.75 1.81
CA PHE A 120 10.95 -10.66 2.85
C PHE A 120 11.53 -10.89 4.25
N ALA A 121 12.50 -11.79 4.40
CA ALA A 121 13.17 -12.02 5.68
C ALA A 121 13.94 -10.77 6.14
N TYR A 122 14.70 -10.12 5.26
CA TYR A 122 15.40 -8.87 5.59
C TYR A 122 14.44 -7.76 5.99
N ALA A 123 13.32 -7.60 5.27
CA ALA A 123 12.30 -6.61 5.63
C ALA A 123 11.67 -6.88 7.00
N LEU A 124 11.35 -8.15 7.32
CA LEU A 124 10.82 -8.52 8.64
C LEU A 124 11.86 -8.38 9.77
N ALA A 125 13.13 -8.68 9.49
CA ALA A 125 14.23 -8.47 10.44
C ALA A 125 14.40 -6.98 10.75
N PHE A 126 14.34 -6.12 9.74
CA PHE A 126 14.35 -4.67 9.93
C PHE A 126 13.22 -4.20 10.87
N PHE A 127 11.97 -4.62 10.64
CA PHE A 127 10.87 -4.24 11.53
C PHE A 127 11.01 -4.81 12.95
N LYS A 128 11.57 -6.02 13.07
CA LYS A 128 11.90 -6.62 14.37
C LYS A 128 12.85 -5.71 15.15
N GLU A 129 13.98 -5.36 14.54
CA GLU A 129 15.03 -4.55 15.17
C GLU A 129 14.50 -3.16 15.55
N GLN A 130 13.74 -2.52 14.67
CA GLN A 130 13.13 -1.22 14.95
C GLN A 130 12.16 -1.26 16.12
N ALA A 131 11.25 -2.24 16.15
CA ALA A 131 10.27 -2.35 17.22
C ALA A 131 10.92 -2.71 18.57
N LEU A 132 11.89 -3.63 18.59
CA LEU A 132 12.62 -3.99 19.83
C LEU A 132 13.46 -2.82 20.35
N LYS A 133 14.08 -2.04 19.45
CA LYS A 133 14.80 -0.82 19.83
C LYS A 133 13.84 0.20 20.45
N GLU A 134 12.71 0.48 19.82
CA GLU A 134 11.71 1.42 20.36
C GLU A 134 11.18 0.97 21.73
N LEU A 135 10.88 -0.32 21.89
CA LEU A 135 10.44 -0.87 23.17
C LEU A 135 11.54 -0.77 24.24
N SER A 136 12.80 -1.00 23.87
CA SER A 136 13.93 -0.86 24.78
C SER A 136 14.15 0.58 25.21
N ASP A 137 14.07 1.52 24.26
CA ASP A 137 14.20 2.96 24.51
C ASP A 137 13.09 3.46 25.45
N GLN A 138 11.85 2.95 25.31
CA GLN A 138 10.72 3.33 26.16
C GLN A 138 10.75 2.70 27.56
N THR A 139 11.26 1.49 27.68
CA THR A 139 11.31 0.76 28.97
C THR A 139 12.59 1.03 29.75
N GLY A 140 13.62 1.61 29.11
CA GLY A 140 14.91 1.93 29.74
C GLY A 140 15.84 0.73 29.93
N GLY A 141 15.59 -0.38 29.23
CA GLY A 141 16.38 -1.61 29.27
C GLY A 141 16.18 -2.45 28.01
N GLU A 142 17.04 -3.45 27.79
CA GLU A 142 16.93 -4.34 26.62
C GLU A 142 15.62 -5.15 26.68
N PHE A 143 14.82 -5.09 25.60
CA PHE A 143 13.54 -5.80 25.50
C PHE A 143 13.72 -7.14 24.78
N ASP A 144 13.37 -8.25 25.43
CA ASP A 144 13.52 -9.58 24.85
C ASP A 144 12.45 -9.84 23.77
N ASN A 145 12.87 -10.37 22.62
CA ASN A 145 11.96 -10.79 21.58
C ASN A 145 10.98 -11.88 22.06
N SER A 146 11.33 -12.73 23.04
CA SER A 146 10.43 -13.76 23.56
C SER A 146 9.17 -13.19 24.22
N ASP A 147 9.21 -11.94 24.68
CA ASP A 147 8.09 -11.26 25.31
C ASP A 147 7.12 -10.62 24.30
N VAL A 148 7.49 -10.64 23.01
CA VAL A 148 6.68 -10.08 21.93
C VAL A 148 5.84 -11.15 21.24
N ARG A 149 4.53 -10.90 21.11
CA ARG A 149 3.68 -11.57 20.13
C ARG A 149 3.65 -10.76 18.84
N TRP A 150 4.04 -11.40 17.74
CA TRP A 150 4.08 -10.78 16.42
C TRP A 150 2.78 -11.03 15.66
N VAL A 151 2.28 -9.98 15.01
CA VAL A 151 1.17 -10.05 14.05
C VAL A 151 1.70 -9.55 12.71
N ILE A 152 1.46 -10.30 11.63
CA ILE A 152 1.70 -9.83 10.26
C ILE A 152 0.35 -9.81 9.55
N THR A 153 -0.02 -8.66 9.00
CA THR A 153 -1.23 -8.55 8.17
C THR A 153 -0.97 -9.03 6.74
N VAL A 154 -1.95 -9.69 6.15
CA VAL A 154 -1.92 -10.13 4.75
C VAL A 154 -3.28 -9.91 4.06
N PRO A 155 -3.30 -9.75 2.73
CA PRO A 155 -4.56 -9.59 2.00
C PRO A 155 -5.47 -10.81 2.14
N ALA A 156 -6.78 -10.61 2.22
CA ALA A 156 -7.74 -11.70 2.34
C ALA A 156 -7.79 -12.59 1.07
N ILE A 157 -7.50 -12.03 -0.11
CA ILE A 157 -7.49 -12.78 -1.38
C ILE A 157 -6.28 -13.72 -1.52
N TRP A 158 -5.31 -13.66 -0.60
CA TRP A 158 -4.13 -14.51 -0.68
C TRP A 158 -4.44 -15.98 -0.43
N LYS A 159 -3.92 -16.82 -1.32
CA LYS A 159 -3.95 -18.28 -1.17
C LYS A 159 -3.05 -18.73 -0.02
N MET A 160 -3.31 -19.92 0.50
CA MET A 160 -2.52 -20.53 1.59
C MET A 160 -1.00 -20.54 1.34
N PRO A 161 -0.48 -20.80 0.12
CA PRO A 161 0.96 -20.75 -0.14
C PRO A 161 1.59 -19.38 0.14
N ALA A 162 0.90 -18.27 -0.12
CA ALA A 162 1.42 -16.93 0.15
C ALA A 162 1.46 -16.62 1.66
N LYS A 163 0.45 -17.07 2.41
CA LYS A 163 0.43 -16.98 3.88
C LYS A 163 1.54 -17.83 4.51
N GLN A 164 1.74 -19.05 4.00
CA GLN A 164 2.85 -19.90 4.44
C GLN A 164 4.21 -19.29 4.08
N PHE A 165 4.34 -18.68 2.90
CA PHE A 165 5.57 -18.00 2.50
C PHE A 165 5.96 -16.88 3.48
N MET A 166 5.00 -16.06 3.91
CA MET A 166 5.26 -15.02 4.94
C MET A 166 5.71 -15.63 6.27
N ARG A 167 5.13 -16.76 6.67
CA ARG A 167 5.56 -17.48 7.87
C ARG A 167 6.99 -18.02 7.74
N GLU A 168 7.35 -18.56 6.58
CA GLU A 168 8.72 -19.00 6.28
C GLU A 168 9.71 -17.82 6.30
N ALA A 169 9.31 -16.66 5.78
CA ALA A 169 10.12 -15.44 5.85
C ALA A 169 10.31 -14.96 7.30
N ALA A 170 9.27 -15.04 8.13
CA ALA A 170 9.33 -14.68 9.56
C ALA A 170 10.24 -15.63 10.37
N TYR A 171 10.27 -16.92 10.02
CA TYR A 171 11.25 -17.84 10.61
C TYR A 171 12.67 -17.51 10.16
N LYS A 172 12.86 -17.24 8.87
CA LYS A 172 14.18 -16.92 8.32
C LYS A 172 14.76 -15.62 8.86
N SER A 173 13.91 -14.62 9.13
CA SER A 173 14.32 -13.34 9.71
C SER A 173 14.64 -13.42 11.20
N GLY A 174 14.33 -14.54 11.86
CA GLY A 174 14.40 -14.66 13.31
C GLY A 174 13.35 -13.80 14.03
N LEU A 175 12.30 -13.33 13.35
CA LEU A 175 11.15 -12.66 13.98
C LEU A 175 10.51 -13.59 15.03
N VAL A 176 10.32 -14.85 14.64
CA VAL A 176 9.81 -15.92 15.49
C VAL A 176 10.60 -17.21 15.28
N SER A 177 10.61 -18.08 16.29
CA SER A 177 11.22 -19.42 16.20
C SER A 177 10.20 -20.47 15.73
N ARG A 178 10.65 -21.49 15.00
CA ARG A 178 9.84 -22.67 14.67
C ARG A 178 9.42 -23.47 15.90
N GLU A 179 10.17 -23.33 16.99
CA GLU A 179 9.90 -23.98 18.28
C GLU A 179 8.74 -23.29 19.03
N ASN A 180 8.45 -22.02 18.71
CA ASN A 180 7.34 -21.25 19.27
C ASN A 180 6.49 -20.60 18.16
N PRO A 181 5.82 -21.39 17.31
CA PRO A 181 5.09 -20.87 16.14
C PRO A 181 3.89 -19.98 16.53
N GLU A 182 3.41 -20.13 17.76
CA GLU A 182 2.28 -19.41 18.39
C GLU A 182 2.63 -17.96 18.78
N GLN A 183 3.92 -17.62 18.68
CA GLN A 183 4.39 -16.25 18.75
C GLN A 183 3.95 -15.41 17.54
N LEU A 184 3.67 -16.05 16.39
CA LEU A 184 3.26 -15.38 15.15
C LEU A 184 1.80 -15.64 14.80
N ILE A 185 1.02 -14.56 14.74
CA ILE A 185 -0.33 -14.52 14.17
C ILE A 185 -0.25 -13.93 12.75
N ILE A 186 -0.81 -14.64 11.78
CA ILE A 186 -1.09 -14.06 10.46
C ILE A 186 -2.54 -13.59 10.50
N SER A 187 -2.75 -12.28 10.41
CA SER A 187 -4.07 -11.64 10.43
C SER A 187 -4.47 -11.17 9.04
N LEU A 188 -5.76 -11.17 8.71
CA LEU A 188 -6.23 -10.60 7.46
C LEU A 188 -6.34 -9.08 7.60
N GLU A 189 -5.80 -8.34 6.64
CA GLU A 189 -5.92 -6.88 6.53
C GLU A 189 -7.38 -6.39 6.74
N PRO A 190 -8.41 -6.96 6.08
CA PRO A 190 -9.78 -6.48 6.27
C PRO A 190 -10.38 -6.82 7.65
N GLU A 191 -9.91 -7.88 8.33
CA GLU A 191 -10.35 -8.18 9.70
C GLU A 191 -9.75 -7.16 10.68
N ALA A 192 -8.45 -6.88 10.55
CA ALA A 192 -7.76 -5.88 11.35
C ALA A 192 -8.38 -4.48 11.16
N ALA A 193 -8.59 -4.07 9.90
CA ALA A 193 -9.27 -2.81 9.57
C ALA A 193 -10.68 -2.77 10.17
N SER A 194 -11.44 -3.86 10.02
CA SER A 194 -12.79 -3.95 10.55
C SER A 194 -12.86 -3.83 12.09
N ILE A 195 -11.92 -4.44 12.82
CA ILE A 195 -11.89 -4.35 14.28
C ILE A 195 -11.49 -2.93 14.70
N TYR A 196 -10.50 -2.35 14.04
CA TYR A 196 -10.03 -0.99 14.32
C TYR A 196 -11.14 0.06 14.07
N CYS A 197 -11.79 0.02 12.91
CA CYS A 197 -12.85 0.97 12.57
C CYS A 197 -14.01 0.96 13.57
N ARG A 198 -14.32 -0.20 14.18
CA ARG A 198 -15.36 -0.30 15.20
C ARG A 198 -14.99 0.40 16.51
N LYS A 199 -13.70 0.58 16.79
CA LYS A 199 -13.21 1.28 17.98
C LYS A 199 -13.10 2.80 17.79
N LEU A 200 -13.13 3.29 16.54
CA LEU A 200 -13.08 4.73 16.26
C LEU A 200 -14.26 5.45 16.90
N ARG A 201 -14.02 6.66 17.40
CA ARG A 201 -15.08 7.57 17.85
C ARG A 201 -15.85 8.10 16.64
N LEU A 202 -17.13 8.40 16.82
CA LEU A 202 -17.95 8.92 15.73
C LEU A 202 -17.39 10.22 15.12
N HIS A 203 -16.75 11.10 15.91
CA HIS A 203 -16.10 12.32 15.38
C HIS A 203 -14.80 12.05 14.60
N GLN A 204 -14.19 10.87 14.78
CA GLN A 204 -13.07 10.41 13.95
C GLN A 204 -13.58 9.78 12.64
N MET A 205 -14.88 9.50 12.56
CA MET A 205 -15.53 9.24 11.28
C MET A 205 -15.94 10.55 10.64
N VAL A 206 -15.83 10.60 9.32
CA VAL A 206 -16.45 11.67 8.56
C VAL A 206 -17.94 11.32 8.42
N ASP A 207 -18.82 12.11 9.07
CA ASP A 207 -20.27 11.98 8.88
C ASP A 207 -20.66 12.50 7.49
N LEU A 208 -21.34 11.66 6.74
CA LEU A 208 -21.54 11.84 5.30
C LEU A 208 -23.02 11.69 4.87
N GLY A 209 -23.94 11.72 5.83
CA GLY A 209 -25.39 11.82 5.60
C GLY A 209 -25.83 13.22 5.18
N THR A 210 -26.96 13.32 4.44
CA THR A 210 -27.67 14.58 4.16
C THR A 210 -28.74 14.92 5.20
N GLN A 211 -28.85 14.15 6.29
CA GLN A 211 -29.80 14.45 7.36
C GLN A 211 -29.08 15.08 8.54
N THR A 212 -29.55 16.27 8.89
CA THR A 212 -29.36 16.98 10.15
C THR A 212 -29.03 16.05 11.31
N THR A 213 -27.94 16.39 12.01
CA THR A 213 -27.71 16.12 13.42
C THR A 213 -28.98 15.63 14.14
N GLN A 214 -29.11 14.32 14.33
CA GLN A 214 -29.87 13.86 15.49
C GLN A 214 -29.04 14.30 16.70
N ASN A 215 -29.49 15.35 17.36
CA ASN A 215 -29.01 15.73 18.69
C ASN A 215 -29.20 14.50 19.60
N GLY A 216 -28.14 13.71 19.82
CA GLY A 216 -28.25 12.46 20.57
C GLY A 216 -27.00 11.58 20.68
N PHE A 217 -25.95 11.79 19.89
CA PHE A 217 -24.71 11.01 20.05
C PHE A 217 -23.86 11.56 21.20
N SER A 218 -23.52 10.69 22.15
CA SER A 218 -22.59 11.04 23.22
C SER A 218 -21.17 11.19 22.63
N PRO A 219 -20.35 12.15 23.09
CA PRO A 219 -18.93 12.23 22.71
C PRO A 219 -18.14 10.95 23.02
N SER A 220 -18.67 10.07 23.87
CA SER A 220 -18.12 8.77 24.22
C SER A 220 -18.50 7.63 23.27
N ASP A 221 -19.38 7.85 22.30
CA ASP A 221 -19.84 6.78 21.41
C ASP A 221 -18.81 6.45 20.33
N ASN A 222 -18.56 5.17 20.13
CA ASN A 222 -17.70 4.63 19.07
C ASN A 222 -18.55 3.94 18.01
N VAL A 223 -18.01 3.74 16.81
CA VAL A 223 -18.77 3.17 15.68
C VAL A 223 -19.45 1.85 16.06
N GLY A 224 -18.74 1.02 16.84
CA GLY A 224 -19.23 -0.26 17.32
C GLY A 224 -20.43 -0.18 18.26
N SER A 225 -20.65 0.92 19.02
CA SER A 225 -21.79 1.04 19.93
C SER A 225 -23.12 1.18 19.19
N GLY A 226 -23.09 1.68 17.95
CA GLY A 226 -24.26 1.74 17.08
C GLY A 226 -24.58 0.44 16.34
N MET A 227 -23.75 -0.59 16.45
CA MET A 227 -23.89 -1.83 15.66
C MET A 227 -24.64 -2.91 16.44
N SER A 228 -25.59 -3.56 15.78
CA SER A 228 -26.43 -4.62 16.32
C SER A 228 -26.01 -6.01 15.82
N GLN A 229 -26.46 -7.06 16.52
CA GLN A 229 -26.27 -8.43 16.06
C GLN A 229 -26.83 -8.61 14.65
N GLY A 230 -26.01 -9.15 13.76
CA GLY A 230 -26.41 -9.43 12.39
C GLY A 230 -26.21 -8.28 11.41
N ASP A 231 -25.76 -7.10 11.87
CA ASP A 231 -25.36 -5.99 11.00
C ASP A 231 -24.27 -6.41 10.04
N ARG A 232 -24.33 -5.87 8.82
CA ARG A 232 -23.47 -6.23 7.70
C ARG A 232 -22.84 -4.98 7.11
N TYR A 233 -21.58 -5.08 6.75
CA TYR A 233 -20.85 -4.01 6.06
C TYR A 233 -19.78 -4.61 5.16
N VAL A 234 -19.30 -3.77 4.26
CA VAL A 234 -18.24 -4.10 3.32
C VAL A 234 -16.98 -3.38 3.76
N VAL A 235 -15.86 -4.09 3.78
CA VAL A 235 -14.53 -3.50 3.85
C VAL A 235 -13.97 -3.51 2.43
N VAL A 236 -13.63 -2.33 1.93
CA VAL A 236 -12.97 -2.15 0.63
C VAL A 236 -11.60 -1.55 0.91
N ASP A 237 -10.56 -2.39 0.82
CA ASP A 237 -9.17 -1.99 0.95
C ASP A 237 -8.62 -1.67 -0.45
N CYS A 238 -8.38 -0.40 -0.73
CA CYS A 238 -7.90 0.07 -2.02
C CYS A 238 -6.37 0.27 -2.07
N GLY A 239 -5.58 -0.66 -1.55
CA GLY A 239 -4.13 -0.49 -1.42
C GLY A 239 -3.34 -0.22 -2.72
N GLY A 240 -2.03 -0.05 -2.56
CA GLY A 240 -1.15 0.27 -3.69
C GLY A 240 -1.02 -0.86 -4.73
N GLY A 241 -1.12 -2.12 -4.32
CA GLY A 241 -0.98 -3.26 -5.22
C GLY A 241 -2.29 -3.96 -5.58
N THR A 242 -3.19 -4.06 -4.62
CA THR A 242 -4.45 -4.81 -4.74
C THR A 242 -5.61 -3.94 -4.29
N VAL A 243 -6.80 -4.27 -4.80
CA VAL A 243 -8.06 -3.83 -4.21
C VAL A 243 -8.79 -5.06 -3.73
N ASP A 244 -9.10 -5.09 -2.45
CA ASP A 244 -9.64 -6.24 -1.74
C ASP A 244 -10.99 -5.89 -1.11
N LEU A 245 -11.98 -6.75 -1.34
CA LEU A 245 -13.34 -6.61 -0.84
C LEU A 245 -13.70 -7.80 0.04
N THR A 246 -14.22 -7.50 1.22
CA THR A 246 -14.79 -8.49 2.13
C THR A 246 -16.12 -7.98 2.69
N VAL A 247 -17.03 -8.91 2.94
CA VAL A 247 -18.32 -8.59 3.55
C VAL A 247 -18.38 -9.27 4.91
N HIS A 248 -18.44 -8.45 5.95
CA HIS A 248 -18.52 -8.93 7.33
C HIS A 248 -19.93 -8.80 7.88
N GLN A 249 -20.28 -9.75 8.74
CA GLN A 249 -21.44 -9.70 9.62
C GLN A 249 -20.98 -9.76 11.07
N ILE A 250 -21.55 -8.90 11.91
CA ILE A 250 -21.24 -8.89 13.35
C ILE A 250 -22.01 -9.99 14.07
N ARG A 251 -21.28 -10.70 14.94
CA ARG A 251 -21.82 -11.62 15.92
C ARG A 251 -21.54 -11.09 17.33
N LEU A 252 -22.60 -10.93 18.11
CA LEU A 252 -22.57 -10.51 19.51
C LEU A 252 -22.77 -11.73 20.42
N PRO A 253 -22.36 -11.66 21.70
CA PRO A 253 -21.83 -10.48 22.43
C PRO A 253 -20.34 -10.19 22.23
N GLU A 254 -19.53 -11.14 21.74
CA GLU A 254 -18.07 -11.01 21.69
C GLU A 254 -17.57 -10.09 20.55
N GLY A 255 -18.45 -9.71 19.63
CA GLY A 255 -18.10 -8.87 18.49
C GLY A 255 -17.31 -9.60 17.40
N HIS A 256 -17.44 -10.93 17.29
CA HIS A 256 -16.80 -11.72 16.24
C HIS A 256 -17.27 -11.30 14.84
N LEU A 257 -16.37 -11.44 13.87
CA LEU A 257 -16.65 -11.20 12.47
C LEU A 257 -16.97 -12.51 11.77
N LYS A 258 -18.09 -12.55 11.04
CA LYS A 258 -18.41 -13.62 10.11
C LYS A 258 -18.27 -13.10 8.69
N GLU A 259 -17.33 -13.66 7.92
CA GLU A 259 -17.26 -13.44 6.47
C GLU A 259 -18.51 -14.07 5.81
N LEU A 260 -19.25 -13.26 5.04
CA LEU A 260 -20.48 -13.70 4.36
C LEU A 260 -20.24 -14.25 2.96
N TYR A 261 -19.24 -13.70 2.28
CA TYR A 261 -18.84 -14.09 0.94
C TYR A 261 -17.34 -14.20 0.90
N LYS A 262 -16.84 -15.17 0.12
CA LYS A 262 -15.41 -15.33 -0.13
C LYS A 262 -14.83 -13.98 -0.55
N ALA A 263 -13.76 -13.56 0.13
CA ALA A 263 -13.01 -12.36 -0.24
C ALA A 263 -12.73 -12.32 -1.75
N SER A 264 -12.99 -11.16 -2.36
CA SER A 264 -12.76 -10.92 -3.78
C SER A 264 -11.84 -9.72 -3.95
N GLY A 265 -11.14 -9.67 -5.07
CA GLY A 265 -10.22 -8.58 -5.33
C GLY A 265 -9.34 -8.87 -6.53
N GLY A 266 -8.42 -7.97 -6.80
CA GLY A 266 -7.48 -8.12 -7.90
C GLY A 266 -6.38 -7.07 -7.89
N PRO A 267 -5.46 -7.14 -8.86
CA PRO A 267 -4.31 -6.24 -8.97
C PRO A 267 -4.71 -4.87 -9.54
N TYR A 268 -5.73 -4.24 -8.97
CA TYR A 268 -6.30 -2.96 -9.38
C TYR A 268 -5.85 -1.80 -8.48
N GLY A 269 -4.73 -1.96 -7.76
CA GLY A 269 -4.21 -0.94 -6.86
C GLY A 269 -3.53 0.23 -7.61
N SER A 270 -3.03 1.21 -6.84
CA SER A 270 -2.42 2.43 -7.39
C SER A 270 -1.18 2.22 -8.28
N ILE A 271 -0.55 1.04 -8.25
CA ILE A 271 0.51 0.64 -9.19
C ILE A 271 -0.01 0.58 -10.64
N GLY A 272 -1.31 0.32 -10.84
CA GLY A 272 -1.94 0.40 -12.17
C GLY A 272 -1.71 1.77 -12.85
N ILE A 273 -1.74 2.84 -12.06
CA ILE A 273 -1.53 4.22 -12.52
C ILE A 273 -0.07 4.44 -12.93
N ASP A 274 0.88 3.81 -12.23
CA ASP A 274 2.30 3.85 -12.60
C ASP A 274 2.55 3.19 -13.97
N TYR A 275 1.86 2.09 -14.24
CA TYR A 275 1.95 1.42 -15.55
C TYR A 275 1.39 2.29 -16.68
N GLU A 276 0.28 3.00 -16.45
CA GLU A 276 -0.26 3.93 -17.46
C GLU A 276 0.68 5.11 -17.68
N PHE A 277 1.35 5.61 -16.63
CA PHE A 277 2.38 6.63 -16.79
C PHE A 277 3.57 6.13 -17.60
N GLU A 278 4.04 4.92 -17.35
CA GLU A 278 5.11 4.31 -18.15
C GLU A 278 4.69 4.14 -19.62
N LYS A 279 3.48 3.65 -19.89
CA LYS A 279 2.94 3.54 -21.26
C LYS A 279 2.89 4.90 -21.95
N LEU A 280 2.52 5.96 -21.24
CA LEU A 280 2.54 7.32 -21.74
C LEU A 280 3.96 7.77 -22.10
N LEU A 281 4.95 7.50 -21.24
CA LEU A 281 6.36 7.77 -21.54
C LEU A 281 6.82 6.98 -22.78
N CYS A 282 6.46 5.71 -22.91
CA CYS A 282 6.76 4.91 -24.11
C CYS A 282 6.10 5.49 -25.36
N LYS A 283 4.87 6.00 -25.28
CA LYS A 283 4.18 6.65 -26.39
C LYS A 283 4.89 7.93 -26.85
N ILE A 284 5.46 8.70 -25.93
CA ILE A 284 6.13 9.98 -26.21
C ILE A 284 7.58 9.77 -26.68
N PHE A 285 8.33 8.92 -25.98
CA PHE A 285 9.79 8.78 -26.13
C PHE A 285 10.22 7.50 -26.87
N GLY A 286 9.29 6.56 -27.06
CA GLY A 286 9.51 5.26 -27.69
C GLY A 286 9.92 4.18 -26.70
N GLN A 287 9.41 2.96 -26.90
CA GLN A 287 9.63 1.81 -26.02
C GLN A 287 11.12 1.43 -25.91
N ASP A 288 11.82 1.39 -27.04
CA ASP A 288 13.25 1.08 -27.13
C ASP A 288 14.12 2.03 -26.31
N PHE A 289 13.74 3.31 -26.26
CA PHE A 289 14.42 4.27 -25.41
C PHE A 289 14.17 4.01 -23.92
N ILE A 290 12.90 3.82 -23.53
CA ILE A 290 12.53 3.59 -22.12
C ILE A 290 13.20 2.32 -21.58
N ASP A 291 13.18 1.23 -22.35
CA ASP A 291 13.82 -0.04 -21.98
C ASP A 291 15.34 0.15 -21.79
N GLN A 292 16.00 0.84 -22.73
CA GLN A 292 17.44 1.11 -22.60
C GLN A 292 17.75 2.06 -21.45
N PHE A 293 16.92 3.08 -21.20
CA PHE A 293 17.13 4.01 -20.10
C PHE A 293 17.07 3.29 -18.74
N LYS A 294 16.06 2.43 -18.53
CA LYS A 294 15.95 1.59 -17.32
C LYS A 294 17.19 0.75 -17.06
N ILE A 295 17.73 0.13 -18.11
CA ILE A 295 18.94 -0.72 -18.00
C ILE A 295 20.19 0.12 -17.75
N LYS A 296 20.37 1.23 -18.48
CA LYS A 296 21.60 2.02 -18.44
C LYS A 296 21.65 3.02 -17.29
N ARG A 297 20.49 3.45 -16.77
CA ARG A 297 20.31 4.49 -15.74
C ARG A 297 19.20 4.09 -14.74
N PRO A 298 19.31 2.94 -14.05
CA PRO A 298 18.23 2.44 -13.18
C PRO A 298 17.91 3.37 -12.00
N ALA A 299 18.91 4.03 -11.39
CA ALA A 299 18.68 5.01 -10.33
C ALA A 299 17.84 6.20 -10.82
N ALA A 300 18.20 6.78 -11.97
CA ALA A 300 17.42 7.88 -12.55
C ALA A 300 16.00 7.47 -12.99
N TRP A 301 15.78 6.19 -13.33
CA TRP A 301 14.42 5.69 -13.55
C TRP A 301 13.61 5.70 -12.24
N VAL A 302 14.21 5.25 -11.14
CA VAL A 302 13.58 5.31 -9.81
C VAL A 302 13.22 6.75 -9.44
N ASP A 303 14.13 7.72 -9.68
CA ASP A 303 13.88 9.15 -9.42
C ASP A 303 12.68 9.69 -10.19
N LEU A 304 12.56 9.32 -11.47
CA LEU A 304 11.43 9.70 -12.29
C LEU A 304 10.12 9.16 -11.71
N MET A 305 10.11 7.91 -11.25
CA MET A 305 8.93 7.30 -10.66
C MET A 305 8.59 7.90 -9.30
N ILE A 306 9.57 8.30 -8.49
CA ILE A 306 9.36 9.04 -7.23
C ILE A 306 8.75 10.43 -7.51
N ALA A 307 9.29 11.14 -8.50
CA ALA A 307 8.76 12.43 -8.92
C ALA A 307 7.31 12.31 -9.42
N PHE A 308 7.01 11.24 -10.16
CA PHE A 308 5.63 10.94 -10.58
C PHE A 308 4.73 10.61 -9.39
N GLU A 309 5.16 9.74 -8.47
CA GLU A 309 4.39 9.37 -7.27
C GLU A 309 3.99 10.60 -6.45
N SER A 310 4.92 11.54 -6.24
CA SER A 310 4.62 12.81 -5.57
C SER A 310 3.48 13.59 -6.24
N ARG A 311 3.45 13.62 -7.59
CA ARG A 311 2.39 14.31 -8.34
C ARG A 311 1.10 13.51 -8.40
N LYS A 312 1.17 12.18 -8.51
CA LYS A 312 0.03 11.28 -8.47
C LYS A 312 -0.78 11.50 -7.20
N ARG A 313 -0.12 11.63 -6.05
CA ARG A 313 -0.75 11.90 -4.74
C ARG A 313 -1.41 13.28 -4.63
N ALA A 314 -1.00 14.25 -5.45
CA ALA A 314 -1.55 15.60 -5.48
C ALA A 314 -2.61 15.80 -6.59
N ALA A 315 -2.99 14.72 -7.29
CA ALA A 315 -4.01 14.73 -8.32
C ALA A 315 -5.40 14.60 -7.69
N ALA A 316 -6.38 15.34 -8.20
CA ALA A 316 -7.78 15.26 -7.79
C ALA A 316 -8.74 15.48 -8.97
N PRO A 317 -9.99 14.96 -8.96
CA PRO A 317 -10.90 15.01 -10.09
C PRO A 317 -11.37 16.42 -10.38
N ASP A 318 -11.48 17.24 -9.34
CA ASP A 318 -11.89 18.64 -9.38
C ASP A 318 -10.70 19.59 -9.56
N ARG A 319 -9.46 19.07 -9.56
CA ARG A 319 -8.28 19.86 -9.82
C ARG A 319 -8.24 20.30 -11.28
N THR A 320 -8.36 21.60 -11.51
CA THR A 320 -8.25 22.21 -12.85
C THR A 320 -6.82 22.57 -13.24
N ASN A 321 -5.91 22.70 -12.26
CA ASN A 321 -4.53 23.11 -12.48
C ASN A 321 -3.63 21.95 -12.93
N PRO A 322 -2.84 22.11 -14.02
CA PRO A 322 -1.89 21.11 -14.47
C PRO A 322 -0.84 20.74 -13.40
N LEU A 323 -0.36 19.50 -13.45
CA LEU A 323 0.72 19.00 -12.60
C LEU A 323 2.04 18.95 -13.40
N ASN A 324 3.12 19.44 -12.79
CA ASN A 324 4.45 19.40 -13.39
C ASN A 324 5.26 18.25 -12.79
N ILE A 325 5.69 17.30 -13.63
CA ILE A 325 6.56 16.18 -13.26
C ILE A 325 7.98 16.49 -13.72
N ASN A 326 8.94 16.39 -12.81
CA ASN A 326 10.34 16.59 -13.14
C ASN A 326 10.88 15.39 -13.92
N LEU A 327 11.55 15.63 -15.05
CA LEU A 327 12.38 14.61 -15.69
C LEU A 327 13.81 14.78 -15.16
N PRO A 328 14.46 13.71 -14.65
CA PRO A 328 15.86 13.79 -14.27
C PRO A 328 16.72 14.28 -15.44
N PHE A 329 17.73 15.12 -15.16
CA PHE A 329 18.63 15.62 -16.21
C PHE A 329 19.24 14.47 -17.03
N SER A 330 19.58 13.37 -16.37
CA SER A 330 20.08 12.15 -17.01
C SER A 330 19.11 11.53 -18.01
N PHE A 331 17.79 11.64 -17.81
CA PHE A 331 16.78 11.24 -18.79
C PHE A 331 16.84 12.13 -20.02
N ILE A 332 16.85 13.45 -19.82
CA ILE A 332 16.85 14.46 -20.88
C ILE A 332 18.11 14.36 -21.73
N ASP A 333 19.28 14.31 -21.08
CA ASP A 333 20.59 14.19 -21.74
C ASP A 333 20.72 12.86 -22.49
N TYR A 334 20.35 11.74 -21.86
CA TYR A 334 20.41 10.43 -22.51
C TYR A 334 19.46 10.34 -23.70
N TYR A 335 18.25 10.89 -23.59
CA TYR A 335 17.29 10.95 -24.71
C TYR A 335 17.88 11.70 -25.91
N LYS A 336 18.47 12.87 -25.67
CA LYS A 336 19.10 13.67 -26.73
C LYS A 336 20.22 12.91 -27.43
N LYS A 337 21.05 12.18 -26.68
CA LYS A 337 22.12 11.33 -27.24
C LYS A 337 21.56 10.12 -27.99
N PHE A 338 20.47 9.54 -27.51
CA PHE A 338 19.87 8.33 -28.08
C PHE A 338 19.07 8.61 -29.37
N ARG A 339 18.32 9.72 -29.42
CA ARG A 339 17.45 10.08 -30.55
C ARG A 339 18.02 11.15 -31.47
N GLY A 340 19.01 11.91 -31.02
CA GLY A 340 19.55 13.06 -31.76
C GLY A 340 18.73 14.35 -31.66
N HIS A 341 17.63 14.37 -30.88
CA HIS A 341 16.80 15.56 -30.69
C HIS A 341 16.28 15.67 -29.24
N SER A 342 15.74 16.85 -28.87
CA SER A 342 15.29 17.11 -27.50
C SER A 342 14.01 16.37 -27.10
N VAL A 343 13.77 16.29 -25.80
CA VAL A 343 12.49 15.80 -25.22
C VAL A 343 11.31 16.69 -25.63
N GLU A 344 11.52 17.99 -25.75
CA GLU A 344 10.50 18.92 -26.24
C GLU A 344 10.11 18.62 -27.70
N HIS A 345 11.09 18.32 -28.55
CA HIS A 345 10.81 17.90 -29.92
C HIS A 345 9.99 16.60 -29.95
N ALA A 346 10.30 15.65 -29.08
CA ALA A 346 9.54 14.40 -28.95
C ALA A 346 8.07 14.65 -28.59
N LEU A 347 7.82 15.50 -27.58
CA LEU A 347 6.47 15.88 -27.17
C LEU A 347 5.69 16.55 -28.30
N ARG A 348 6.30 17.51 -29.01
CA ARG A 348 5.66 18.19 -30.16
C ARG A 348 5.32 17.25 -31.31
N LYS A 349 6.13 16.20 -31.52
CA LYS A 349 5.91 15.20 -32.56
C LYS A 349 4.95 14.08 -32.11
N SER A 350 4.78 13.89 -30.81
CA SER A 350 3.90 12.88 -30.26
C SER A 350 2.42 13.26 -30.47
N ASN A 351 1.56 12.28 -30.71
CA ASN A 351 0.10 12.47 -30.77
C ASN A 351 -0.50 12.50 -29.34
N VAL A 352 0.08 13.32 -28.46
CA VAL A 352 -0.27 13.42 -27.03
C VAL A 352 -0.45 14.89 -26.67
N ASP A 353 -1.62 15.44 -26.97
CA ASP A 353 -1.87 16.89 -26.87
C ASP A 353 -2.02 17.41 -25.42
N PHE A 354 -2.31 16.49 -24.50
CA PHE A 354 -2.56 16.77 -23.08
C PHE A 354 -1.28 16.76 -22.21
N VAL A 355 -0.10 16.50 -22.80
CA VAL A 355 1.20 16.62 -22.15
C VAL A 355 2.06 17.63 -22.90
N LYS A 356 2.59 18.62 -22.18
CA LYS A 356 3.43 19.67 -22.78
C LYS A 356 4.77 19.78 -22.08
N TRP A 357 5.75 20.32 -22.78
CA TRP A 357 7.00 20.73 -22.16
C TRP A 357 6.81 22.11 -21.51
N SER A 358 7.10 22.24 -20.22
CA SER A 358 7.05 23.53 -19.54
C SER A 358 8.29 24.37 -19.85
N SER A 359 8.18 25.70 -19.72
CA SER A 359 9.32 26.61 -19.83
C SER A 359 10.40 26.37 -18.77
N GLN A 360 10.06 25.66 -17.69
CA GLN A 360 10.96 25.26 -16.62
C GLN A 360 11.61 23.88 -16.85
N GLY A 361 11.37 23.25 -18.01
CA GLY A 361 11.99 21.97 -18.32
C GLY A 361 11.31 20.76 -17.66
N MET A 362 10.00 20.79 -17.49
CA MET A 362 9.23 19.72 -16.85
C MET A 362 8.12 19.19 -17.77
N LEU A 363 7.69 17.94 -17.53
CA LEU A 363 6.47 17.40 -18.12
C LEU A 363 5.25 18.04 -17.46
N ARG A 364 4.50 18.84 -18.21
CA ARG A 364 3.26 19.47 -17.75
C ARG A 364 2.06 18.63 -18.18
N MET A 365 1.45 17.97 -17.19
CA MET A 365 0.29 17.11 -17.32
C MET A 365 -0.98 17.92 -17.09
N ASN A 366 -1.83 18.08 -18.12
CA ASN A 366 -3.16 18.67 -17.93
C ASN A 366 -4.06 17.72 -17.08
N PRO A 367 -5.16 18.20 -16.47
CA PRO A 367 -6.06 17.31 -15.73
C PRO A 367 -6.54 16.09 -16.52
N ASP A 368 -6.86 16.26 -17.81
CA ASP A 368 -7.24 15.14 -18.69
C ASP A 368 -6.14 14.08 -18.82
N ALA A 369 -4.87 14.51 -18.83
CA ALA A 369 -3.73 13.61 -18.84
C ALA A 369 -3.73 12.75 -17.58
N MET A 370 -3.83 13.39 -16.40
CA MET A 370 -3.85 12.69 -15.13
C MET A 370 -5.07 11.77 -15.01
N ASN A 371 -6.26 12.24 -15.38
CA ASN A 371 -7.49 11.44 -15.39
C ASN A 371 -7.35 10.20 -16.29
N SER A 372 -6.70 10.34 -17.45
CA SER A 372 -6.46 9.20 -18.35
C SER A 372 -5.56 8.11 -17.74
N LEU A 373 -4.61 8.49 -16.87
CA LEU A 373 -3.75 7.52 -16.16
C LEU A 373 -4.53 6.75 -15.09
N PHE A 374 -5.48 7.41 -14.41
CA PHE A 374 -6.27 6.81 -13.35
C PHE A 374 -7.40 5.94 -13.89
N LYS A 375 -7.98 6.33 -15.03
CA LYS A 375 -9.21 5.76 -15.58
C LYS A 375 -9.20 4.22 -15.67
N PRO A 376 -8.18 3.55 -16.24
CA PRO A 376 -8.18 2.09 -16.32
C PRO A 376 -8.26 1.41 -14.95
N THR A 377 -7.55 1.94 -13.95
CA THR A 377 -7.56 1.42 -12.58
C THR A 377 -8.94 1.59 -11.96
N ILE A 378 -9.53 2.78 -12.10
CA ILE A 378 -10.87 3.10 -11.59
C ILE A 378 -11.94 2.21 -12.24
N ASP A 379 -11.91 2.08 -13.57
CA ASP A 379 -12.87 1.28 -14.33
C ASP A 379 -12.84 -0.18 -13.88
N HIS A 380 -11.66 -0.76 -13.61
CA HIS A 380 -11.55 -2.11 -13.07
C HIS A 380 -12.13 -2.24 -11.65
N ILE A 381 -11.91 -1.25 -10.78
CA ILE A 381 -12.49 -1.23 -9.43
C ILE A 381 -14.03 -1.20 -9.54
N ILE A 382 -14.57 -0.27 -10.34
CA ILE A 382 -16.03 -0.16 -10.54
C ILE A 382 -16.59 -1.47 -11.12
N GLN A 383 -15.95 -2.03 -12.13
CA GLN A 383 -16.36 -3.30 -12.71
C GLN A 383 -16.36 -4.43 -11.66
N HIS A 384 -15.34 -4.48 -10.80
CA HIS A 384 -15.26 -5.48 -9.75
C HIS A 384 -16.39 -5.34 -8.71
N LEU A 385 -16.67 -4.10 -8.28
CA LEU A 385 -17.72 -3.80 -7.30
C LEU A 385 -19.14 -4.04 -7.83
N THR A 386 -19.34 -3.82 -9.14
CA THR A 386 -20.66 -3.93 -9.79
C THR A 386 -20.95 -5.30 -10.39
N SER A 387 -19.92 -6.15 -10.54
CA SER A 387 -20.11 -7.51 -11.06
C SER A 387 -20.95 -8.34 -10.08
N PRO A 388 -22.00 -9.06 -10.55
CA PRO A 388 -22.78 -9.93 -9.69
C PRO A 388 -21.85 -10.97 -9.05
N ALA A 389 -21.77 -10.98 -7.71
CA ALA A 389 -21.06 -12.04 -7.00
C ALA A 389 -21.64 -13.40 -7.45
N SER A 390 -20.84 -14.18 -8.16
CA SER A 390 -21.22 -15.46 -8.73
C SER A 390 -21.37 -16.48 -7.59
N GLY A 391 -22.56 -16.50 -6.98
CA GLY A 391 -22.86 -17.42 -5.87
C GLY A 391 -24.19 -17.24 -5.15
N SER A 392 -25.18 -16.52 -5.69
CA SER A 392 -26.48 -16.41 -5.01
C SER A 392 -27.30 -17.69 -5.17
N VAL A 393 -27.22 -18.58 -4.17
CA VAL A 393 -28.25 -19.59 -3.87
C VAL A 393 -29.09 -19.04 -2.71
N GLY A 394 -30.39 -18.86 -2.95
CA GLY A 394 -31.39 -18.64 -1.88
C GLY A 394 -32.19 -17.34 -2.01
N HIS A 395 -33.52 -17.50 -2.07
CA HIS A 395 -34.53 -16.44 -2.13
C HIS A 395 -34.59 -15.60 -0.83
N SER A 396 -33.70 -14.62 -0.68
CA SER A 396 -33.97 -13.41 0.10
C SER A 396 -33.84 -12.21 -0.83
N ALA A 397 -34.72 -11.21 -0.69
CA ALA A 397 -34.69 -9.99 -1.50
C ALA A 397 -33.25 -9.47 -1.64
N ARG A 398 -32.78 -9.37 -2.89
CA ARG A 398 -31.42 -8.94 -3.23
C ARG A 398 -31.24 -7.53 -2.65
N ARG A 399 -30.42 -7.40 -1.60
CA ARG A 399 -30.09 -6.09 -1.02
C ARG A 399 -29.12 -5.40 -1.97
N GLU A 400 -29.54 -4.29 -2.54
CA GLU A 400 -28.79 -3.54 -3.54
C GLU A 400 -28.03 -2.38 -2.88
N ILE A 401 -26.73 -2.27 -3.18
CA ILE A 401 -25.88 -1.18 -2.71
C ILE A 401 -25.35 -0.42 -3.93
N GLN A 402 -25.70 0.85 -4.06
CA GLN A 402 -25.21 1.74 -5.11
C GLN A 402 -23.96 2.47 -4.63
N THR A 403 -22.80 2.24 -5.27
CA THR A 403 -21.55 2.90 -4.89
C THR A 403 -21.12 3.99 -5.86
N LEU A 404 -20.61 5.13 -5.36
CA LEU A 404 -19.96 6.19 -6.13
C LEU A 404 -18.55 6.43 -5.58
N MET A 405 -17.51 6.24 -6.39
CA MET A 405 -16.13 6.52 -5.99
C MET A 405 -15.56 7.75 -6.72
N GLN A 406 -14.95 8.67 -5.98
CA GLN A 406 -14.31 9.91 -6.44
C GLN A 406 -12.85 9.92 -5.97
N PHE A 407 -11.91 10.09 -6.88
CA PHE A 407 -10.48 9.83 -6.63
C PHE A 407 -9.67 11.12 -6.60
N GLY A 408 -9.30 11.67 -5.43
CA GLY A 408 -8.53 12.92 -5.38
C GLY A 408 -7.87 13.30 -4.07
N ASP A 409 -6.77 14.03 -4.23
CA ASP A 409 -5.71 14.18 -3.24
C ASP A 409 -5.24 12.79 -2.79
N THR A 410 -4.59 12.66 -1.65
CA THR A 410 -4.23 11.34 -1.13
C THR A 410 -5.46 10.46 -0.84
N GLU A 411 -6.68 10.88 -1.19
CA GLU A 411 -7.97 10.27 -0.83
C GLU A 411 -8.72 9.55 -1.98
N ILE A 412 -9.36 8.42 -1.69
CA ILE A 412 -10.50 7.89 -2.46
C ILE A 412 -11.78 8.14 -1.68
N ARG A 413 -12.68 8.97 -2.20
CA ARG A 413 -14.00 9.16 -1.63
C ARG A 413 -14.99 8.14 -2.19
N ALA A 414 -15.42 7.15 -1.41
CA ALA A 414 -16.40 6.14 -1.79
C ALA A 414 -17.75 6.35 -1.07
N MET A 415 -18.79 6.75 -1.78
CA MET A 415 -20.19 6.67 -1.36
C MET A 415 -20.78 5.29 -1.65
N ALA A 416 -21.67 4.81 -0.79
CA ALA A 416 -22.45 3.59 -0.89
C ALA A 416 -23.86 3.86 -0.36
N VAL A 417 -24.90 3.59 -1.14
CA VAL A 417 -26.32 3.73 -0.77
C VAL A 417 -26.93 2.36 -0.74
N ASP A 418 -27.43 1.92 0.40
CA ASP A 418 -28.34 0.77 0.43
C ASP A 418 -29.70 1.20 -0.13
N VAL A 419 -29.99 0.79 -1.35
CA VAL A 419 -31.19 1.17 -2.11
C VAL A 419 -32.45 0.74 -1.37
N SER A 420 -32.41 -0.38 -0.64
CA SER A 420 -33.59 -0.90 0.07
C SER A 420 -33.95 -0.08 1.30
N THR A 421 -32.97 0.58 1.94
CA THR A 421 -33.18 1.36 3.17
C THR A 421 -33.02 2.86 2.97
N GLY A 422 -32.54 3.30 1.80
CA GLY A 422 -32.12 4.68 1.53
C GLY A 422 -30.90 5.12 2.34
N ARG A 423 -30.30 4.23 3.14
CA ARG A 423 -29.16 4.56 3.99
C ARG A 423 -27.94 4.79 3.12
N THR A 424 -27.36 5.97 3.24
CA THR A 424 -26.15 6.35 2.52
C THR A 424 -24.99 6.39 3.49
N VAL A 425 -23.90 5.74 3.13
CA VAL A 425 -22.58 5.92 3.72
C VAL A 425 -21.74 6.61 2.66
N LYS A 426 -20.93 7.59 3.03
CA LYS A 426 -19.78 7.94 2.20
C LYS A 426 -18.53 7.69 3.04
N ALA A 427 -17.42 7.46 2.38
CA ALA A 427 -16.12 7.22 2.96
C ALA A 427 -15.13 8.09 2.20
N SER A 428 -14.13 8.62 2.87
CA SER A 428 -12.92 9.16 2.25
C SER A 428 -11.76 8.31 2.75
N ILE A 429 -11.11 7.60 1.85
CA ILE A 429 -10.00 6.68 2.10
C ILE A 429 -8.73 7.47 1.81
N ASP A 430 -8.15 8.10 2.82
CA ASP A 430 -6.84 8.70 2.66
C ASP A 430 -5.74 7.62 2.71
N PHE A 431 -4.96 7.53 1.65
CA PHE A 431 -3.83 6.64 1.52
C PHE A 431 -2.62 7.03 2.37
N LEU A 432 -2.61 8.25 2.93
CA LEU A 432 -1.48 8.80 3.70
C LEU A 432 -1.85 9.67 4.91
N SER A 433 -3.10 10.08 5.11
CA SER A 433 -3.52 10.87 6.27
C SER A 433 -4.35 10.06 7.27
N HIS A 434 -3.85 10.08 8.51
CA HIS A 434 -4.46 9.69 9.79
C HIS A 434 -4.27 8.24 10.26
#